data_AF-A0A1M3M2P0-F1
#
_entry.id   AF-A0A1M3M2P0-F1
#
_cell.length_a   1.000
_cell.length_b   1.000
_cell.length_c   1.000
_cell.angle_alpha   90.00
_cell.angle_beta   90.00
_cell.angle_gamma   90.00
#
_symmetry.space_group_name_H-M   'P 1'
#
loop_
_entity.id
_entity.type
_entity.pdbx_description
1 polymer ?
#
loop_
_entity_poly.entity_id
_entity_poly.type
_entity_poly.pdbx_seq_one_letter_code
_entity_poly.pdbx_strand_id
1 'polypeptide(L)'
;MRRERLTKKLLWSLAEGTFIASNCMQADHSPIFAETLKPLAEREEQWARIRAERLNGTLFNIFGDVRAFEEHKARKEETRSSL
;
A
#
# COMPACT_ATOMS: atom_id res chain seq x y z
N MET A 1 10.62 -4.59 -2.40
CA MET A 1 9.14 -4.66 -2.37
C MET A 1 8.74 -6.10 -2.10
N ARG A 2 7.84 -6.33 -1.15
CA ARG A 2 7.20 -7.65 -0.95
C ARG A 2 5.69 -7.51 -1.10
N ARG A 3 5.00 -8.62 -1.37
CA ARG A 3 3.55 -8.64 -1.55
C ARG A 3 2.92 -9.61 -0.57
N GLU A 4 1.98 -9.13 0.23
CA GLU A 4 1.37 -9.93 1.30
C GLU A 4 -0.12 -9.60 1.48
N ARG A 5 -0.86 -10.55 2.06
CA ARG A 5 -2.27 -10.35 2.39
C ARG A 5 -2.39 -9.43 3.60
N LEU A 6 -3.06 -8.30 3.44
CA LEU A 6 -3.19 -7.33 4.52
C LEU A 6 -4.19 -7.79 5.57
N THR A 7 -3.68 -8.03 6.78
CA THR A 7 -4.46 -8.30 7.99
C THR A 7 -4.14 -7.23 9.03
N LYS A 8 -5.00 -7.06 10.05
CA LYS A 8 -4.72 -6.14 11.16
C LYS A 8 -3.40 -6.50 11.85
N LYS A 9 -3.16 -7.80 12.06
CA LYS A 9 -1.90 -8.31 12.64
C LYS A 9 -0.69 -7.92 11.80
N LEU A 10 -0.75 -8.10 10.48
CA LEU A 10 0.33 -7.69 9.59
C LEU A 10 0.56 -6.18 9.69
N LEU A 11 -0.49 -5.37 9.56
CA LEU A 11 -0.42 -3.92 9.64
C LEU A 11 0.22 -3.41 10.94
N TRP A 12 -0.04 -4.07 12.08
CA TRP A 12 0.59 -3.73 13.37
C TRP A 12 2.03 -4.22 13.48
N SER A 13 2.40 -5.31 12.78
CA SER A 13 3.77 -5.83 12.79
C SER A 13 4.75 -5.03 11.91
N LEU A 14 4.25 -4.21 10.98
CA LEU A 14 5.09 -3.40 10.11
C LEU A 14 5.72 -2.22 10.86
N ALA A 15 6.91 -1.80 10.43
CA ALA A 15 7.58 -0.63 11.00
C ALA A 15 6.85 0.67 10.61
N GLU A 16 6.91 1.68 11.47
CA GLU A 16 6.53 3.05 11.09
C GLU A 16 7.36 3.52 9.89
N GLY A 17 6.79 4.35 9.02
CA GLY A 17 7.45 4.82 7.80
C GLY A 17 7.39 3.83 6.63
N THR A 18 7.01 2.57 6.87
CA THR A 18 6.71 1.60 5.79
C THR A 18 5.63 2.16 4.89
N PHE A 19 5.81 2.10 3.56
CA PHE A 19 4.76 2.50 2.63
C PHE A 19 3.99 1.27 2.14
N ILE A 20 2.66 1.34 2.19
CA ILE A 20 1.79 0.25 1.73
C ILE A 20 0.87 0.75 0.63
N ALA A 21 0.69 -0.07 -0.42
CA ALA A 21 -0.23 0.21 -1.51
C ALA A 21 -1.08 -1.01 -1.83
N SER A 22 -2.40 -0.84 -1.98
CA SER A 22 -3.30 -1.92 -2.37
C SER A 22 -2.98 -2.41 -3.78
N ASN A 23 -3.16 -3.70 -4.03
CA ASN A 23 -3.15 -4.23 -5.40
C ASN A 23 -4.50 -4.02 -6.13
N CYS A 24 -5.53 -3.59 -5.41
CA CYS A 24 -6.78 -3.15 -6.00
C CYS A 24 -6.57 -1.74 -6.58
N MET A 25 -7.01 -1.53 -7.82
CA MET A 25 -6.77 -0.31 -8.57
C MET A 25 -8.10 0.43 -8.83
N GLN A 26 -8.02 1.74 -8.89
CA GLN A 26 -9.06 2.63 -9.39
C GLN A 26 -9.10 2.60 -10.93
N ALA A 27 -10.08 3.27 -11.53
CA ALA A 27 -10.25 3.35 -12.98
C ALA A 27 -9.07 4.07 -13.69
N ASP A 28 -8.41 5.00 -13.00
CA ASP A 28 -7.22 5.69 -13.48
C ASP A 28 -5.92 4.87 -13.30
N HIS A 29 -6.04 3.60 -12.89
CA HIS A 29 -4.94 2.70 -12.58
C HIS A 29 -4.07 3.13 -11.39
N SER A 30 -4.55 4.02 -10.52
CA SER A 30 -3.92 4.25 -9.21
C SER A 30 -4.40 3.21 -8.18
N PRO A 31 -3.60 2.88 -7.14
CA PRO A 31 -4.10 2.05 -6.04
C PRO A 31 -5.31 2.70 -5.34
N ILE A 32 -6.28 1.90 -4.90
CA ILE A 32 -7.40 2.41 -4.07
C ILE A 32 -6.88 2.96 -2.72
N PHE A 33 -5.84 2.35 -2.16
CA PHE A 33 -5.18 2.83 -0.95
C PHE A 33 -3.66 2.83 -1.15
N ALA A 34 -3.00 3.95 -0.85
CA ALA A 34 -1.55 4.06 -0.85
C ALA A 34 -1.13 5.10 0.20
N GLU A 35 -0.50 4.65 1.29
CA GLU A 35 -0.11 5.54 2.40
C GLU A 35 1.16 5.03 3.10
N THR A 36 1.89 5.98 3.71
CA THR A 36 2.91 5.69 4.72
C THR A 36 2.24 5.26 6.03
N LEU A 37 2.76 4.20 6.65
CA LEU A 37 2.28 3.76 7.95
C LEU A 37 2.65 4.76 9.04
N LYS A 38 1.60 5.20 9.74
CA LYS A 38 1.68 6.07 10.89
C LYS A 38 2.27 5.34 12.11
N PRO A 39 2.65 6.08 13.18
CA PRO A 39 2.94 5.50 14.48
C PRO A 39 1.83 4.57 14.96
N LEU A 40 2.19 3.56 15.76
CA LEU A 40 1.25 2.51 16.19
C LEU A 40 -0.03 3.06 16.83
N ALA A 41 0.08 4.16 17.58
CA ALA A 41 -1.04 4.84 18.25
C ALA A 41 -2.10 5.39 17.27
N GLU A 42 -1.72 5.69 16.03
CA GLU A 42 -2.61 6.26 15.01
C GLU A 42 -3.06 5.24 13.95
N ARG A 43 -2.54 4.00 13.99
CA ARG A 43 -2.85 2.99 12.96
C ARG A 43 -4.30 2.52 12.95
N GLU A 44 -5.04 2.70 14.04
CA GLU A 44 -6.47 2.35 14.07
C GLU A 44 -7.27 3.15 13.06
N GLU A 45 -6.92 4.42 12.84
CA GLU A 45 -7.54 5.28 11.85
C GLU A 45 -7.27 4.77 10.42
N GLN A 46 -6.02 4.40 10.13
CA GLN A 46 -5.65 3.81 8.83
C GLN A 46 -6.39 2.49 8.61
N TRP A 47 -6.47 1.66 9.64
CA TRP A 47 -7.19 0.39 9.56
C TRP A 47 -8.69 0.57 9.33
N ALA A 48 -9.31 1.60 9.92
CA ALA A 48 -10.70 1.94 9.67
C ALA A 48 -10.94 2.29 8.18
N ARG A 49 -10.08 3.11 7.57
CA ARG A 49 -10.14 3.43 6.13
C ARG A 49 -9.99 2.19 5.26
N ILE A 50 -8.99 1.35 5.54
CA ILE A 50 -8.76 0.09 4.80
C ILE A 50 -9.99 -0.82 4.85
N ARG A 51 -10.69 -0.90 6.00
CA ARG A 51 -11.93 -1.68 6.12
C ARG A 51 -13.11 -1.05 5.40
N ALA A 52 -13.24 0.28 5.46
CA ALA A 52 -14.31 1.00 4.75
C ALA A 52 -14.25 0.72 3.23
N GLU A 53 -13.04 0.68 2.68
CA GLU A 53 -12.76 0.33 1.28
C GLU A 53 -12.79 -1.19 0.99
N ARG A 54 -13.13 -2.03 1.98
CA ARG A 54 -13.14 -3.50 1.88
C ARG A 54 -11.80 -4.10 1.41
N LEU A 55 -10.70 -3.43 1.72
CA LEU A 55 -9.34 -3.84 1.34
C LEU A 55 -8.71 -4.80 2.37
N ASN A 56 -9.33 -4.98 3.54
CA ASN A 56 -8.89 -5.98 4.50
C ASN A 56 -8.93 -7.40 3.91
N GLY A 57 -7.85 -8.15 4.07
CA GLY A 57 -7.72 -9.50 3.52
C GLY A 57 -7.38 -9.54 2.03
N THR A 58 -7.16 -8.40 1.36
CA THR A 58 -6.66 -8.34 -0.02
C THR A 58 -5.12 -8.27 -0.06
N LEU A 59 -4.53 -8.32 -1.25
CA LEU A 59 -3.09 -8.23 -1.43
C LEU A 59 -2.61 -6.77 -1.44
N PHE A 60 -1.56 -6.49 -0.68
CA PHE A 60 -0.87 -5.22 -0.64
C PHE A 60 0.59 -5.38 -1.05
N ASN A 61 1.10 -4.34 -1.70
CA ASN A 61 2.50 -4.13 -1.98
C ASN A 61 3.10 -3.34 -0.83
N ILE A 62 4.17 -3.87 -0.24
CA ILE A 62 4.85 -3.30 0.93
C ILE A 62 6.24 -2.84 0.50
N PHE A 63 6.51 -1.57 0.74
CA PHE A 63 7.74 -0.85 0.40
C PHE A 63 8.41 -0.36 1.68
N GLY A 64 9.73 -0.22 1.65
CA GLY A 64 10.47 0.29 2.81
C GLY A 64 10.04 1.72 3.17
N ASP A 65 9.78 2.53 2.16
CA ASP A 65 9.35 3.92 2.27
C ASP A 65 8.58 4.35 0.99
N VAL A 66 8.16 5.62 0.97
CA VAL A 66 7.47 6.23 -0.17
C VAL A 66 8.37 6.33 -1.40
N ARG A 67 9.68 6.53 -1.24
CA ARG A 67 10.62 6.65 -2.36
C ARG A 67 10.68 5.34 -3.15
N ALA A 68 10.78 4.21 -2.46
CA ALA A 68 10.77 2.89 -3.08
C ALA A 68 9.45 2.59 -3.83
N PHE A 69 8.34 3.19 -3.39
CA PHE A 69 7.06 3.12 -4.10
C PHE A 69 7.10 3.96 -5.39
N GLU A 70 7.55 5.21 -5.33
CA GLU A 70 7.64 6.07 -6.52
C GLU A 70 8.59 5.49 -7.57
N GLU A 71 9.76 4.97 -7.17
CA GLU A 71 10.70 4.27 -8.07
C GLU A 71 10.09 2.99 -8.69
N HIS A 72 9.20 2.30 -7.97
CA HIS A 72 8.46 1.17 -8.52
C HIS A 72 7.39 1.62 -9.52
N LYS A 73 6.69 2.71 -9.22
CA LYS A 73 5.65 3.29 -10.07
C LYS A 73 6.23 3.79 -11.40
N ALA A 74 7.32 4.57 -11.35
CA ALA A 74 8.00 5.11 -12.52
C ALA A 74 8.42 4.00 -13.51
N ARG A 75 9.06 2.93 -13.01
CA ARG A 75 9.46 1.77 -13.86
C ARG A 75 8.28 1.09 -14.56
N LYS A 76 7.13 1.01 -13.88
CA LYS A 76 5.92 0.42 -14.49
C LYS A 76 5.33 1.31 -15.58
N GLU A 77 5.39 2.63 -15.39
CA GLU A 77 4.88 3.60 -16.35
C GLU A 77 5.74 3.67 -17.62
N GLU A 78 7.07 3.59 -17.48
CA GLU A 78 8.02 3.46 -18.59
C GLU A 78 7.76 2.18 -19.40
N THR A 79 7.54 1.07 -18.72
CA THR A 79 7.24 -0.22 -19.37
C THR A 79 5.90 -0.15 -20.12
N ARG A 80 4.89 0.53 -19.55
CA ARG A 80 3.57 0.66 -20.19
C ARG A 80 3.58 1.59 -21.39
N SER A 81 4.42 2.63 -21.38
CA SER A 81 4.53 3.61 -22.48
C SER A 81 5.34 3.07 -23.66
N SER A 82 6.01 1.93 -23.48
CA SER A 82 6.83 1.26 -24.50
C SER A 82 6.10 0.12 -25.22
N LEU A 83 4.80 -0.08 -24.94
CA LEU A 83 3.89 -1.07 -25.54
C LEU A 83 2.79 -0.37 -26.35
#